data_AF-A0A519ZJQ9-F1
#
_entry.id   AF-A0A519ZJQ9-F1
#
_cell.length_a   1.000
_cell.length_b   1.000
_cell.length_c   1.000
_cell.angle_alpha   90.00
_cell.angle_beta   90.00
_cell.angle_gamma   90.00
#
_symmetry.space_group_name_H-M   'P 1'
#
loop_
_entity.id
_entity.type
_entity.pdbx_description
1 polymer ?
#
loop_
_entity_poly.entity_id
_entity_poly.type
_entity_poly.pdbx_seq_one_letter_code
_entity_poly.pdbx_strand_id
1 'polypeptide(L)'
;MYAQENQTKALNAHQISLSSIAALTAVGDLKQLKAEFNTGLDAGLTSNEIKESLVQLYAYCGFPRSLNAINTFMEVLGERQKKGIVDKPGKDKNLSWFAGSCSHSTS
;
A
#
# COMPACT_ATOMS: atom_id res chain seq x y z
N MET A 1 -36.55 12.49 -9.67
CA MET A 1 -35.81 12.35 -8.40
C MET A 1 -35.02 11.07 -8.46
N TYR A 2 -33.70 11.13 -8.66
CA TYR A 2 -32.85 9.94 -8.63
C TYR A 2 -32.38 9.73 -7.19
N ALA A 3 -32.92 8.72 -6.52
CA ALA A 3 -32.40 8.26 -5.25
C ALA A 3 -31.14 7.43 -5.54
N GLN A 4 -29.98 7.91 -5.11
CA GLN A 4 -28.77 7.08 -5.06
C GLN A 4 -28.93 6.06 -3.94
N GLU A 5 -29.07 4.79 -4.29
CA GLU A 5 -28.90 3.67 -3.35
C GLU A 5 -27.47 3.70 -2.83
N ASN A 6 -27.29 4.19 -1.62
CA ASN A 6 -26.06 4.05 -0.88
C ASN A 6 -25.95 2.59 -0.40
N GLN A 7 -25.44 1.71 -1.27
CA GLN A 7 -25.00 0.39 -0.85
C GLN A 7 -23.88 0.58 0.19
N THR A 8 -24.16 0.33 1.46
CA THR A 8 -23.14 0.19 2.51
C THR A 8 -22.36 -1.09 2.23
N LYS A 9 -21.52 -1.07 1.20
CA LYS A 9 -20.64 -2.15 0.82
C LYS A 9 -19.64 -2.30 1.95
N ALA A 10 -19.77 -3.37 2.74
CA ALA A 10 -18.84 -3.67 3.82
C ALA A 10 -17.41 -3.67 3.25
N LEU A 11 -16.49 -2.97 3.93
CA LEU A 11 -15.11 -2.87 3.49
C LEU A 11 -14.48 -4.27 3.51
N ASN A 12 -13.80 -4.64 2.42
CA ASN A 12 -13.01 -5.87 2.38
C ASN A 12 -11.82 -5.75 3.34
N ALA A 13 -11.34 -6.85 3.91
CA ALA A 13 -10.17 -6.92 4.77
C ALA A 13 -8.95 -6.16 4.18
N HIS A 14 -8.74 -6.27 2.87
CA HIS A 14 -7.70 -5.52 2.15
C HIS A 14 -7.85 -3.99 2.29
N GLN A 15 -9.07 -3.48 2.13
CA GLN A 15 -9.37 -2.04 2.26
C GLN A 15 -9.29 -1.57 3.71
N ILE A 16 -9.71 -2.43 4.66
CA ILE A 16 -9.62 -2.15 6.09
C ILE A 16 -8.16 -2.00 6.50
N SER A 17 -7.31 -2.98 6.18
CA SER A 17 -5.87 -2.92 6.52
C SER A 17 -5.17 -1.72 5.87
N LEU A 18 -5.49 -1.40 4.61
CA LEU A 18 -4.92 -0.23 3.95
C LEU A 18 -5.32 1.08 4.64
N SER A 19 -6.58 1.20 5.06
CA SER A 19 -7.10 2.35 5.80
C SER A 19 -6.44 2.47 7.19
N SER A 20 -6.28 1.34 7.91
CA SER A 20 -5.60 1.29 9.20
C SER A 20 -4.14 1.76 9.09
N ILE A 21 -3.41 1.29 8.08
CA ILE A 21 -2.03 1.73 7.80
C ILE A 21 -1.98 3.25 7.58
N ALA A 22 -2.91 3.79 6.79
CA ALA A 22 -2.96 5.22 6.52
C ALA A 22 -3.26 6.04 7.78
N ALA A 23 -4.22 5.58 8.60
CA ALA A 23 -4.56 6.22 9.87
C ALA A 23 -3.37 6.21 10.84
N LEU A 24 -2.71 5.06 11.03
CA LEU A 24 -1.55 4.92 11.91
C LEU A 24 -0.36 5.76 11.42
N THR A 25 -0.16 5.85 10.10
CA THR A 25 0.85 6.73 9.49
C THR A 25 0.55 8.19 9.77
N ALA A 26 -0.72 8.61 9.66
CA ALA A 26 -1.13 9.97 9.96
C ALA A 26 -0.95 10.30 11.45
N VAL A 27 -1.22 9.36 12.35
CA VAL A 27 -0.98 9.50 13.79
C VAL A 27 0.51 9.54 14.11
N GLY A 28 1.33 8.74 13.42
CA GLY A 28 2.76 8.62 13.64
C GLY A 28 3.17 7.57 14.68
N ASP A 29 2.29 6.60 14.99
CA ASP A 29 2.63 5.49 15.89
C ASP A 29 3.34 4.37 15.14
N LEU A 30 4.67 4.41 15.15
CA LEU A 30 5.52 3.45 14.42
C LEU A 30 5.44 2.02 14.99
N LYS A 31 5.16 1.88 16.29
CA LYS A 31 5.11 0.56 16.94
C LYS A 31 3.87 -0.20 16.49
N GLN A 32 2.72 0.47 16.52
CA GLN A 32 1.47 -0.11 16.00
C GLN A 32 1.53 -0.29 14.48
N LEU A 33 2.09 0.68 13.77
CA LEU A 33 2.26 0.61 12.31
C LEU A 33 3.08 -0.62 11.88
N LYS A 34 4.14 -0.97 12.61
CA LYS A 34 4.94 -2.17 12.34
C LYS A 34 4.13 -3.47 12.43
N ALA A 35 3.23 -3.56 13.42
CA ALA A 35 2.33 -4.70 13.54
C ALA A 35 1.31 -4.72 12.39
N GLU A 36 0.72 -3.57 12.08
CA GLU A 36 -0.28 -3.45 11.01
C GLU A 36 0.30 -3.77 9.63
N PHE A 37 1.57 -3.43 9.35
CA PHE A 37 2.22 -3.84 8.10
C PHE A 37 2.31 -5.37 7.95
N ASN A 38 2.62 -6.09 9.03
CA ASN A 38 2.64 -7.55 8.99
C ASN A 38 1.23 -8.11 8.75
N THR A 39 0.24 -7.61 9.49
CA THR A 39 -1.16 -8.00 9.30
C THR A 39 -1.66 -7.72 7.89
N GLY A 40 -1.32 -6.57 7.32
CA GLY A 40 -1.69 -6.21 5.96
C GLY A 40 -1.07 -7.12 4.92
N LEU A 41 0.23 -7.39 5.02
CA LEU A 41 0.94 -8.31 4.11
C LEU A 41 0.39 -9.74 4.22
N ASP A 42 0.05 -10.19 5.43
CA ASP A 42 -0.56 -11.51 5.67
C ASP A 42 -2.00 -11.60 5.14
N ALA A 43 -2.72 -10.47 5.11
CA ALA A 43 -4.03 -10.34 4.46
C ALA A 43 -3.95 -10.27 2.93
N GLY A 44 -2.74 -10.28 2.36
CA GLY A 44 -2.50 -10.29 0.92
C GLY A 44 -2.34 -8.92 0.28
N LEU A 45 -2.15 -7.85 1.06
CA LEU A 45 -1.69 -6.57 0.52
C LEU A 45 -0.32 -6.74 -0.12
N THR A 46 -0.11 -6.10 -1.26
CA THR A 46 1.19 -6.12 -1.93
C THR A 46 2.09 -5.01 -1.41
N SER A 47 3.40 -5.23 -1.48
CA SER A 47 4.33 -4.23 -0.95
C SER A 47 4.28 -2.91 -1.73
N ASN A 48 3.93 -2.92 -3.02
CA ASN A 48 3.76 -1.70 -3.81
C ASN A 48 2.51 -0.92 -3.45
N GLU A 49 1.38 -1.58 -3.15
CA GLU A 49 0.16 -0.88 -2.70
C GLU A 49 0.42 -0.07 -1.41
N ILE A 50 1.16 -0.68 -0.47
CA ILE A 50 1.54 -0.01 0.78
C ILE A 50 2.49 1.16 0.47
N LYS A 51 3.54 0.96 -0.34
CA LYS A 51 4.48 2.04 -0.72
C LYS A 51 3.78 3.21 -1.40
N GLU A 52 2.91 2.94 -2.37
CA GLU A 52 2.17 3.98 -3.10
C GLU A 52 1.28 4.79 -2.14
N SER A 53 0.62 4.12 -1.19
CA SER A 53 -0.18 4.78 -0.16
C SER A 53 0.69 5.71 0.72
N LEU A 54 1.85 5.23 1.18
CA LEU A 54 2.78 6.05 1.98
C LEU A 54 3.35 7.25 1.20
N VAL A 55 3.64 7.06 -0.09
CA VAL A 55 4.07 8.14 -0.98
C VAL A 55 2.95 9.17 -1.18
N GLN A 56 1.68 8.74 -1.27
CA GLN A 56 0.57 9.68 -1.34
C GLN A 56 0.37 10.44 -0.03
N LEU A 57 0.51 9.76 1.11
CA LEU A 57 0.42 10.35 2.44
C LEU A 57 1.51 11.40 2.69
N TYR A 58 2.63 11.36 1.97
CA TYR A 58 3.64 12.41 2.00
C TYR A 58 3.05 13.82 1.81
N ALA A 59 2.12 13.97 0.86
CA ALA A 59 1.50 15.25 0.56
C ALA A 59 0.52 15.72 1.66
N TYR A 60 -0.02 14.81 2.46
CA TYR A 60 -1.08 15.09 3.45
C TYR A 60 -0.57 15.10 4.90
N CYS A 61 0.31 14.17 5.26
CA CYS A 61 0.86 13.98 6.61
C CYS A 61 2.24 14.64 6.77
N GLY A 62 2.82 15.13 5.69
CA GLY A 62 4.13 15.79 5.66
C GLY A 62 5.31 14.83 5.64
N PHE A 63 6.50 15.43 5.51
CA PHE A 63 7.78 14.76 5.34
C PHE A 63 8.17 13.79 6.48
N PRO A 64 8.19 14.21 7.77
CA PRO A 64 8.77 13.37 8.81
C PRO A 64 7.96 12.12 9.10
N ARG A 65 6.63 12.19 9.06
CA ARG A 65 5.76 11.04 9.38
C ARG A 65 5.80 9.99 8.28
N SER A 66 5.66 10.43 7.03
CA SER A 66 5.60 9.52 5.88
C SER A 66 6.93 8.83 5.65
N LEU A 67 8.06 9.52 5.84
CA LEU A 67 9.38 8.88 5.73
C LEU A 67 9.67 7.91 6.86
N ASN A 68 9.29 8.24 8.10
CA ASN A 68 9.41 7.29 9.21
C ASN A 68 8.60 6.03 8.94
N ALA A 69 7.37 6.15 8.42
CA ALA A 69 6.55 5.02 8.02
C ALA A 69 7.21 4.19 6.91
N ILE A 70 7.80 4.82 5.89
CA ILE A 70 8.53 4.14 4.81
C ILE A 70 9.76 3.39 5.36
N ASN A 71 10.53 4.00 6.26
CA ASN A 71 11.69 3.36 6.89
C ASN A 71 11.26 2.13 7.72
N THR A 72 10.23 2.28 8.56
CA THR A 72 9.67 1.15 9.33
C THR A 72 9.13 0.06 8.40
N PHE A 73 8.52 0.41 7.27
CA PHE A 73 8.06 -0.57 6.30
C PHE A 73 9.22 -1.36 5.66
N MET A 74 10.32 -0.69 5.31
CA MET A 74 11.53 -1.35 4.80
C MET A 74 12.15 -2.29 5.83
N GLU A 75 12.16 -1.92 7.12
CA GLU A 75 12.60 -2.81 8.20
C GLU A 75 11.74 -4.08 8.27
N VAL A 76 10.41 -3.95 8.20
CA VAL A 76 9.48 -5.11 8.21
C VAL A 76 9.75 -6.05 7.04
N LEU A 77 9.91 -5.52 5.83
CA LEU A 77 10.24 -6.33 4.66
C LEU A 77 11.59 -7.05 4.83
N GLY A 78 12.59 -6.37 5.38
CA GLY A 78 13.89 -6.98 5.69
C GLY A 78 13.80 -8.09 6.74
N GLU A 79 12.97 -7.91 7.77
CA GLU A 79 12.71 -8.94 8.79
C GLU A 79 11.97 -10.15 8.19
N ARG A 80 10.98 -9.92 7.33
CA ARG A 80 10.23 -10.99 6.65
C ARG A 80 11.12 -11.76 5.68
N GLN A 81 11.97 -11.07 4.92
CA GLN A 81 12.96 -11.69 4.05
C GLN A 81 13.94 -12.57 4.83
N LYS A 82 14.44 -12.11 5.99
CA LYS A 82 15.31 -12.92 6.87
C LYS A 82 14.62 -14.17 7.41
N LYS A 83 13.29 -14.15 7.55
CA LYS A 83 12.47 -15.31 7.92
C LYS A 83 12.14 -16.23 6.73
N GLY A 84 12.61 -15.89 5.52
CA GLY A 84 12.32 -16.65 4.30
C GLY A 84 10.94 -16.34 3.69
N ILE A 85 10.26 -15.29 4.16
CA ILE A 85 8.96 -14.86 3.64
C ILE A 85 9.21 -13.81 2.56
N VAL A 86 8.78 -14.12 1.33
CA VAL A 86 8.89 -13.21 0.18
C VAL A 86 7.52 -12.64 -0.13
N ASP A 87 7.32 -11.36 0.20
CA ASP A 87 6.09 -10.65 -0.10
C ASP A 87 5.99 -10.28 -1.58
N LYS A 88 4.77 -10.32 -2.13
CA LYS A 88 4.54 -10.01 -3.55
C LYS A 88 4.74 -8.50 -3.77
N PRO A 89 5.54 -8.08 -4.77
CA PRO A 89 5.68 -6.66 -5.10
C PRO A 89 4.34 -6.04 -5.49
N GLY A 90 3.48 -6.76 -6.20
CA GLY A 90 2.22 -6.23 -6.74
C GLY A 90 2.41 -5.64 -8.13
N LYS A 91 1.34 -5.14 -8.74
CA LYS A 91 1.39 -4.65 -10.11
C LYS A 91 2.08 -3.29 -10.16
N ASP A 92 3.22 -3.21 -10.85
CA ASP A 92 3.89 -1.95 -11.11
C ASP A 92 3.06 -1.13 -12.13
N LYS A 93 2.53 0.03 -11.70
CA LYS A 93 1.67 0.87 -12.56
C LYS A 93 2.41 1.47 -13.74
N ASN A 94 3.74 1.61 -13.67
CA ASN A 94 4.56 2.15 -14.75
C ASN A 94 4.69 1.20 -15.96
N LEU A 95 4.60 -0.12 -15.77
CA LEU A 95 4.90 -1.10 -16.83
C LEU A 95 3.72 -1.38 -17.76
N SER A 96 2.47 -1.25 -17.30
CA SER A 96 1.31 -1.54 -18.15
C SER A 96 1.04 -0.49 -19.23
N TRP A 97 1.50 0.75 -19.04
CA TRP A 97 1.30 1.82 -20.03
C TRP A 97 2.26 1.70 -21.22
N PHE A 98 3.50 1.26 -20.98
CA PHE A 98 4.50 1.05 -22.04
C PHE A 98 4.39 -0.28 -22.78
N ALA A 99 3.80 -1.31 -22.17
CA ALA A 99 3.64 -2.61 -22.83
C ALA A 99 2.64 -2.58 -24.02
N GLY A 100 1.74 -1.59 -24.07
CA GLY A 100 0.72 -1.45 -25.12
C GLY A 100 1.14 -0.60 -26.32
N SER A 101 2.24 0.15 -26.25
CA SER A 101 2.63 1.10 -27.31
C SER A 101 3.61 0.54 -28.36
N CYS A 102 4.15 -0.66 -28.16
CA CYS A 102 5.15 -1.26 -29.07
C CYS A 102 4.58 -2.20 -30.16
N SER A 103 3.26 -2.37 -30.27
CA SER A 103 2.66 -3.31 -31.25
C SER A 103 2.27 -2.69 -32.60
N HIS A 104 2.60 -1.42 -32.88
CA HIS A 104 2.12 -0.72 -34.09
C HIS A 104 3.20 -0.12 -35.00
N SER A 105 4.47 -0.53 -34.89
CA SER A 105 5.53 -0.07 -35.80
C SER A 105 6.31 -1.24 -36.41
N THR A 106 5.60 -2.08 -37.17
CA THR A 106 6.19 -2.97 -38.18
C THR A 106 5.15 -3.22 -39.28
N SER A 107 5.02 -2.28 -40.22
CA SER A 107 4.51 -2.49 -41.59
C SER A 107 4.87 -1.29 -42.45
#